data_AF-A0A511CYS4-F1
#
_entry.id   AF-A0A511CYS4-F1
#
_cell.length_a   1.000
_cell.length_b   1.000
_cell.length_c   1.000
_cell.angle_alpha   90.00
_cell.angle_beta   90.00
_cell.angle_gamma   90.00
#
_symmetry.space_group_name_H-M   'P 1'
#
loop_
_entity.id
_entity.type
_entity.pdbx_description
1 polymer ?
#
loop_
_entity_poly.entity_id
_entity_poly.type
_entity_poly.pdbx_seq_one_letter_code
_entity_poly.pdbx_strand_id
1 'polypeptide(L)'
;MRDADPRPAAGRPAAQPQNSQASPADRLMRSAQFFFPGTQSPDRRSLYRADGREAEDFYRERWRHDKQVRSTHGVNCTGSCSWQVYVKDGIITWETQAVDYPSVGPDSPEYEPRGCPRGASFSWYTYSPTRVRFPYVRSPLLGAWREARAAHTDPVEAWAALTADRERVGDWQRARGKGGFVRSTWAEVSELIAAAQVHTAKAYGPDRIVGFSPIPAMSMVSYAVGTRFLSMIGGTPTCRSPPRRCSVTRPTCPSPGTGGTPRT
;
A
#
# COMPACT_ATOMS: atom_id res chain seq x y z
N MET A 1 22.68 41.09 7.70
CA MET A 1 23.52 41.64 6.61
C MET A 1 23.47 40.66 5.46
N ARG A 2 22.67 40.94 4.44
CA ARG A 2 22.73 40.24 3.15
C ARG A 2 23.15 41.29 2.15
N ASP A 3 24.31 41.06 1.56
CA ASP A 3 24.89 41.95 0.56
C ASP A 3 23.91 42.09 -0.61
N ALA A 4 23.51 43.34 -0.84
CA ALA A 4 22.74 43.72 -2.01
C ALA A 4 23.69 43.73 -3.20
N ASP A 5 23.57 42.71 -4.05
CA ASP A 5 24.28 42.63 -5.32
C ASP A 5 23.86 43.84 -6.20
N PRO A 6 24.79 44.69 -6.66
CA PRO A 6 24.44 45.89 -7.42
C PRO A 6 23.92 45.47 -8.79
N ARG A 7 22.63 45.72 -9.04
CA ARG A 7 22.01 45.50 -10.35
C ARG A 7 22.79 46.26 -11.42
N PRO A 8 23.20 45.63 -12.53
CA PRO A 8 23.79 46.38 -13.64
C PRO A 8 22.74 47.34 -14.20
N ALA A 9 23.12 48.61 -14.32
CA ALA A 9 22.31 49.62 -14.99
C ALA A 9 21.94 49.10 -16.39
N ALA A 10 20.63 49.00 -16.66
CA ALA A 10 20.12 48.64 -17.97
C ALA A 10 20.55 49.71 -18.98
N GLY A 11 21.67 49.48 -19.67
CA GLY A 11 22.11 50.33 -20.77
C GLY A 11 21.05 50.34 -21.87
N ARG A 12 20.69 51.53 -22.35
CA ARG A 12 19.88 51.69 -23.56
C ARG A 12 20.50 50.85 -24.68
N PRO A 13 19.75 49.96 -25.37
CA PRO A 13 20.30 49.31 -26.54
C PRO A 13 20.67 50.37 -27.57
N ALA A 14 21.90 50.29 -28.10
CA ALA A 14 22.39 51.17 -29.13
C ALA A 14 21.39 51.20 -30.31
N ALA A 15 21.07 52.40 -30.78
CA ALA A 15 20.17 52.60 -31.90
C ALA A 15 20.77 51.96 -33.16
N GLN A 16 20.24 50.81 -33.57
CA GLN A 16 20.61 50.18 -34.84
C GLN A 16 20.22 51.10 -36.02
N PRO A 17 21.04 51.11 -37.10
CA PRO A 17 20.88 52.03 -38.23
C PRO A 17 19.49 51.90 -38.86
N GLN A 18 18.92 53.04 -39.20
CA GLN A 18 17.59 53.16 -39.79
C GLN A 18 17.61 52.61 -41.21
N ASN A 19 17.23 51.34 -41.38
CA ASN A 19 17.07 50.76 -42.71
C ASN A 19 15.78 51.32 -43.33
N SER A 20 15.91 52.11 -44.40
CA SER A 20 14.84 52.86 -45.06
C SER A 20 13.84 51.99 -45.84
N GLN A 21 13.92 50.66 -45.72
CA GLN A 21 12.99 49.69 -46.31
C GLN A 21 12.28 48.80 -45.26
N ALA A 22 12.04 49.31 -44.05
CA ALA A 22 11.25 48.59 -43.06
C ALA A 22 9.78 48.50 -43.50
N SER A 23 9.27 47.27 -43.61
CA SER A 23 7.88 47.01 -43.97
C SER A 23 6.93 47.66 -42.94
N PRO A 24 5.67 47.96 -43.30
CA PRO A 24 4.69 48.46 -42.34
C PRO A 24 4.56 47.57 -41.09
N ALA A 25 4.71 46.25 -41.26
CA ALA A 25 4.75 45.28 -40.17
C ALA A 25 5.97 45.47 -39.25
N ASP A 26 7.15 45.73 -39.79
CA ASP A 26 8.36 45.97 -38.98
C ASP A 26 8.26 47.23 -38.13
N ARG A 27 7.57 48.26 -38.63
CA ARG A 27 7.32 49.50 -37.88
C ARG A 27 6.32 49.27 -36.75
N LEU A 28 5.27 48.48 -36.98
CA LEU A 28 4.30 48.09 -35.96
C LEU A 28 4.93 47.23 -34.86
N MET A 29 5.78 46.25 -35.22
CA MET A 29 6.48 45.43 -34.23
C MET A 29 7.49 46.24 -33.42
N ARG A 30 8.11 47.27 -34.04
CA ARG A 30 9.02 48.19 -33.34
C ARG A 30 8.28 49.14 -32.40
N SER A 31 7.09 49.61 -32.75
CA SER A 31 6.29 50.45 -31.83
C SER A 31 5.71 49.63 -30.68
N ALA A 32 5.35 48.37 -30.92
CA ALA A 32 4.92 47.43 -29.88
C ALA A 32 5.99 47.22 -28.78
N GLN A 33 7.28 47.42 -29.09
CA GLN A 33 8.39 47.37 -28.13
C GLN A 33 8.20 48.30 -26.93
N PHE A 34 7.57 49.46 -27.13
CA PHE A 34 7.39 50.45 -26.08
C PHE A 34 6.41 49.98 -25.00
N PHE A 35 5.45 49.13 -25.36
CA PHE A 35 4.38 48.68 -24.48
C PHE A 35 4.70 47.40 -23.71
N PHE A 36 5.74 46.66 -24.13
CA PHE A 36 6.05 45.36 -23.57
C PHE A 36 7.50 45.27 -23.08
N PRO A 37 7.74 45.14 -21.75
CA PRO A 37 9.08 44.91 -21.23
C PRO A 37 9.62 43.54 -21.68
N GLY A 38 10.93 43.46 -21.93
CA GLY A 38 11.63 42.23 -22.32
C GLY A 38 12.68 42.41 -23.41
N THR A 39 13.46 41.36 -23.68
CA THR A 39 14.46 41.33 -24.76
C THR A 39 13.83 40.71 -26.00
N GLN A 40 13.78 41.42 -27.13
CA GLN A 40 13.28 40.86 -28.38
C GLN A 40 14.35 40.08 -29.13
N SER A 41 13.94 39.06 -29.87
CA SER A 41 14.81 38.39 -30.84
C SER A 41 15.24 39.37 -31.96
N PRO A 42 16.36 39.13 -32.65
CA PRO A 42 16.83 40.00 -33.74
C PRO A 42 15.81 40.21 -34.87
N ASP A 43 14.96 39.22 -35.12
CA ASP A 43 13.86 39.25 -36.09
C ASP A 43 12.53 39.80 -35.51
N ARG A 44 12.52 40.21 -34.24
CA ARG A 44 11.38 40.81 -33.50
C ARG A 44 10.14 39.93 -33.42
N ARG A 45 10.28 38.61 -33.62
CA ARG A 45 9.16 37.64 -33.53
C ARG A 45 8.96 37.05 -32.14
N SER A 46 10.00 37.06 -31.32
CA SER A 46 9.97 36.50 -29.97
C SER A 46 10.32 37.58 -28.94
N LEU A 47 9.70 37.51 -27.76
CA LEU A 47 9.98 38.36 -26.61
C LEU A 47 10.37 37.48 -25.43
N TYR A 48 11.59 37.66 -24.93
CA TYR A 48 12.12 36.96 -23.77
C TYR A 48 11.94 37.84 -22.53
N ARG A 49 11.28 37.29 -21.51
CA ARG A 49 11.11 37.90 -20.19
C ARG A 49 11.74 37.00 -19.13
N ALA A 50 12.38 37.61 -18.15
CA ALA A 50 12.98 36.88 -17.02
C ALA A 50 12.03 36.82 -15.81
N ASP A 51 11.08 37.75 -15.73
CA ASP A 51 10.16 37.99 -14.62
C ASP A 51 8.76 37.40 -14.87
N GLY A 52 7.91 37.42 -13.84
CA GLY A 52 6.51 36.97 -13.91
C GLY A 52 6.30 35.45 -13.79
N ARG A 53 7.26 34.71 -13.21
CA ARG A 53 7.22 33.23 -13.07
C ARG A 53 6.82 32.74 -11.67
N GLU A 54 6.31 33.62 -10.81
CA GLU A 54 5.93 33.29 -9.42
C GLU A 54 4.86 32.19 -9.33
N ALA A 55 3.98 32.08 -10.33
CA ALA A 55 2.97 31.01 -10.40
C ALA A 55 3.58 29.59 -10.44
N GLU A 56 4.87 29.45 -10.79
CA GLU A 56 5.56 28.16 -10.80
C GLU A 56 5.79 27.61 -9.39
N ASP A 57 5.83 28.47 -8.37
CA ASP A 57 6.01 28.06 -6.98
C ASP A 57 4.86 27.16 -6.53
N PHE A 58 3.66 27.33 -7.06
CA PHE A 58 2.53 26.43 -6.82
C PHE A 58 2.88 24.96 -7.13
N TYR A 59 3.51 24.69 -8.27
CA TYR A 59 3.90 23.33 -8.67
C TYR A 59 5.14 22.83 -7.92
N ARG A 60 6.09 23.74 -7.61
CA ARG A 60 7.26 23.39 -6.77
C ARG A 60 6.82 22.94 -5.39
N GLU A 61 5.94 23.71 -4.76
CA GLU A 61 5.35 23.38 -3.46
C GLU A 61 4.52 22.10 -3.53
N ARG A 62 3.81 21.84 -4.62
CA ARG A 62 3.09 20.56 -4.81
C ARG A 62 4.03 19.34 -4.79
N TRP A 63 5.24 19.46 -5.32
CA TRP A 63 6.24 18.38 -5.34
C TRP A 63 7.02 18.24 -4.03
N ARG A 64 7.23 19.35 -3.29
CA ARG A 64 7.85 19.32 -1.96
C ARG A 64 7.06 18.42 -1.00
N HIS A 65 7.80 17.70 -0.17
CA HIS A 65 7.28 16.72 0.78
C HIS A 65 8.16 16.73 2.04
N ASP A 66 7.61 16.24 3.15
CA ASP A 66 8.24 16.31 4.47
C ASP A 66 9.30 15.22 4.63
N LYS A 67 8.96 14.02 4.15
CA LYS A 67 9.84 12.84 4.23
C LYS A 67 9.51 11.82 3.16
N GLN A 68 10.48 10.95 2.94
CA GLN A 68 10.41 9.80 2.09
C GLN A 68 10.66 8.54 2.92
N VAL A 69 9.82 7.52 2.74
CA VAL A 69 9.91 6.25 3.48
C VAL A 69 10.02 5.11 2.48
N ARG A 70 10.98 4.20 2.72
CA ARG A 70 11.11 2.99 1.90
C ARG A 70 10.02 1.98 2.27
N SER A 71 9.31 1.48 1.26
CA SER A 71 8.33 0.42 1.42
C SER A 71 8.26 -0.49 0.19
N THR A 72 7.38 -1.48 0.22
CA THR A 72 7.06 -2.37 -0.90
C THR A 72 5.58 -2.82 -0.82
N HIS A 73 5.10 -3.53 -1.85
CA HIS A 73 3.73 -4.01 -1.93
C HIS A 73 3.67 -5.51 -1.61
N GLY A 74 3.04 -5.85 -0.49
CA GLY A 74 2.80 -7.24 -0.06
C GLY A 74 1.67 -7.94 -0.81
N VAL A 75 1.73 -7.92 -2.14
CA VAL A 75 0.72 -8.51 -3.05
C VAL A 75 1.36 -9.58 -3.93
N ASN A 76 0.58 -10.59 -4.32
CA ASN A 76 1.05 -11.68 -5.17
C ASN A 76 1.22 -11.23 -6.64
N CYS A 77 2.32 -10.53 -6.92
CA CYS A 77 2.60 -9.98 -8.25
C CYS A 77 3.98 -10.34 -8.80
N THR A 78 4.79 -11.11 -8.06
CA THR A 78 6.21 -11.43 -8.30
C THR A 78 7.16 -10.22 -8.42
N GLY A 79 6.62 -9.00 -8.40
CA GLY A 79 7.39 -7.78 -8.60
C GLY A 79 8.41 -7.52 -7.49
N SER A 80 8.02 -7.63 -6.21
CA SER A 80 8.90 -7.29 -5.07
C SER A 80 9.61 -5.94 -5.23
N CYS A 81 8.92 -4.97 -5.85
CA CYS A 81 9.49 -3.66 -6.19
C CYS A 81 9.60 -2.82 -4.92
N SER A 82 10.75 -2.18 -4.71
CA SER A 82 10.94 -1.16 -3.68
C SER A 82 10.44 0.20 -4.18
N TRP A 83 9.73 0.90 -3.29
CA TRP A 83 9.12 2.19 -3.54
C TRP A 83 9.57 3.22 -2.52
N GLN A 84 9.63 4.46 -2.98
CA GLN A 84 9.76 5.67 -2.18
C GLN A 84 8.35 6.22 -1.93
N VAL A 85 7.86 6.07 -0.71
CA VAL A 85 6.55 6.60 -0.28
C VAL A 85 6.75 8.01 0.26
N TYR A 86 6.05 8.97 -0.34
CA TYR A 86 6.13 10.37 0.04
C TYR A 86 5.06 10.74 1.05
N VAL A 87 5.48 11.45 2.10
CA VAL A 87 4.60 12.00 3.12
C VAL A 87 4.70 13.52 3.05
N LYS A 88 3.54 14.17 2.99
CA LYS A 88 3.40 15.64 2.99
C LYS A 88 2.25 16.00 3.91
N ASP A 89 2.43 17.00 4.77
CA ASP A 89 1.46 17.43 5.77
C ASP A 89 0.98 16.25 6.66
N GLY A 90 1.89 15.32 6.96
CA GLY A 90 1.61 14.14 7.77
C GLY A 90 0.74 13.06 7.10
N ILE A 91 0.37 13.21 5.82
CA ILE A 91 -0.39 12.22 5.05
C ILE A 91 0.43 11.59 3.93
N ILE A 92 0.13 10.34 3.58
CA ILE A 92 0.74 9.67 2.42
C ILE A 92 0.11 10.27 1.17
N THR A 93 0.92 10.78 0.25
CA THR A 93 0.41 11.50 -0.92
C THR A 93 0.62 10.72 -2.23
N TRP A 94 1.84 10.31 -2.53
CA TRP A 94 2.16 9.48 -3.71
C TRP A 94 3.38 8.59 -3.43
N GLU A 95 3.69 7.74 -4.39
CA GLU A 95 4.86 6.88 -4.37
C GLU A 95 5.54 6.87 -5.74
N THR A 96 6.87 6.79 -5.74
CA THR A 96 7.67 6.55 -6.95
C THR A 96 8.58 5.36 -6.71
N GLN A 97 9.07 4.75 -7.78
CA GLN A 97 9.99 3.63 -7.64
C GLN A 97 11.30 4.07 -7.00
N ALA A 98 11.85 3.22 -6.13
CA ALA A 98 13.23 3.36 -5.73
C ALA A 98 14.14 2.80 -6.84
N VAL A 99 15.30 3.43 -7.04
CA VAL A 99 16.23 3.11 -8.14
C VAL A 99 17.60 2.64 -7.64
N ASP A 100 17.75 2.44 -6.34
CA ASP A 100 19.01 2.10 -5.66
C ASP A 100 19.15 0.60 -5.37
N TYR A 101 18.73 -0.25 -6.31
CA TYR A 101 19.04 -1.67 -6.22
C TYR A 101 20.56 -1.88 -6.37
N PRO A 102 21.15 -2.88 -5.70
CA PRO A 102 22.54 -3.25 -5.95
C PRO A 102 22.75 -3.57 -7.44
N SER A 103 23.86 -3.07 -8.02
CA SER A 103 24.18 -3.28 -9.42
C SER A 103 24.34 -4.76 -9.76
N VAL A 104 23.84 -5.15 -10.93
CA VAL A 104 24.00 -6.52 -11.46
C VAL A 104 25.35 -6.74 -12.17
N GLY A 105 26.19 -5.71 -12.27
CA GLY A 105 27.45 -5.71 -13.00
C GLY A 105 27.33 -5.12 -14.41
N PRO A 106 28.47 -4.92 -15.11
CA PRO A 106 28.50 -4.19 -16.38
C PRO A 106 27.90 -4.96 -17.56
N ASP A 107 27.79 -6.29 -17.45
CA ASP A 107 27.37 -7.16 -18.56
C ASP A 107 25.84 -7.32 -18.66
N SER A 108 25.06 -6.62 -17.84
CA SER A 108 23.60 -6.72 -17.82
C SER A 108 22.93 -5.38 -17.48
N PRO A 109 21.73 -5.12 -18.02
CA PRO A 109 20.97 -3.93 -17.64
C PRO A 109 20.53 -4.02 -16.18
N GLU A 110 20.45 -2.85 -15.54
CA GLU A 110 20.05 -2.75 -14.14
C GLU A 110 18.56 -3.09 -13.92
N TYR A 111 18.22 -3.45 -12.67
CA TYR A 111 16.83 -3.75 -12.30
C TYR A 111 15.94 -2.51 -12.18
N GLU A 112 16.54 -1.34 -11.94
CA GLU A 112 15.78 -0.10 -11.79
C GLU A 112 15.01 0.25 -13.08
N PRO A 113 13.83 0.90 -12.98
CA PRO A 113 13.11 1.28 -11.76
C PRO A 113 12.16 0.18 -11.24
N ARG A 114 12.00 -0.94 -11.95
CA ARG A 114 10.87 -1.88 -11.76
C ARG A 114 9.53 -1.12 -11.74
N GLY A 115 8.62 -1.52 -10.84
CA GLY A 115 7.31 -0.89 -10.66
C GLY A 115 6.27 -1.33 -11.69
N CYS A 116 5.00 -0.98 -11.43
CA CYS A 116 3.89 -1.23 -12.34
C CYS A 116 2.75 -0.23 -12.04
N PRO A 117 1.78 -0.03 -12.96
CA PRO A 117 0.70 0.94 -12.74
C PRO A 117 -0.19 0.60 -11.52
N ARG A 118 -0.24 -0.67 -11.12
CA ARG A 118 -0.97 -1.10 -9.92
C ARG A 118 -0.24 -0.67 -8.64
N GLY A 119 1.10 -0.73 -8.66
CA GLY A 119 1.91 -0.24 -7.55
C GLY A 119 1.88 1.28 -7.43
N ALA A 120 1.90 2.00 -8.55
CA ALA A 120 1.87 3.47 -8.57
C ALA A 120 0.56 4.09 -8.05
N SER A 121 -0.49 3.27 -7.85
CA SER A 121 -1.81 3.70 -7.36
C SER A 121 -2.14 3.17 -5.97
N PHE A 122 -1.19 2.52 -5.28
CA PHE A 122 -1.46 1.86 -4.00
C PHE A 122 -1.78 2.86 -2.88
N SER A 123 -1.16 4.06 -2.91
CA SER A 123 -1.44 5.16 -1.97
C SER A 123 -2.93 5.50 -1.86
N TRP A 124 -3.71 5.30 -2.92
CA TRP A 124 -5.16 5.54 -2.95
C TRP A 124 -5.92 4.77 -1.86
N TYR A 125 -5.54 3.52 -1.59
CA TYR A 125 -6.21 2.67 -0.60
C TYR A 125 -6.11 3.20 0.83
N THR A 126 -5.14 4.06 1.12
CA THR A 126 -4.91 4.60 2.48
C THR A 126 -6.07 5.47 2.93
N TYR A 127 -6.72 6.19 2.03
CA TYR A 127 -7.80 7.12 2.38
C TYR A 127 -9.07 6.88 1.56
N SER A 128 -9.10 5.82 0.76
CA SER A 128 -10.27 5.46 -0.05
C SER A 128 -11.52 5.23 0.82
N PRO A 129 -12.72 5.45 0.25
CA PRO A 129 -13.97 5.13 0.93
C PRO A 129 -14.13 3.63 1.23
N THR A 130 -13.33 2.78 0.57
CA THR A 130 -13.33 1.32 0.75
C THR A 130 -12.45 0.84 1.90
N ARG A 131 -11.68 1.74 2.56
CA ARG A 131 -10.79 1.36 3.66
C ARG A 131 -11.58 0.88 4.88
N VAL A 132 -11.24 -0.32 5.36
CA VAL A 132 -11.73 -0.86 6.64
C VAL A 132 -11.09 -0.07 7.78
N ARG A 133 -11.89 0.72 8.51
CA ARG A 133 -11.41 1.60 9.60
C ARG A 133 -11.58 1.00 11.00
N PHE A 134 -12.61 0.19 11.18
CA PHE A 134 -13.00 -0.36 12.47
C PHE A 134 -13.25 -1.86 12.36
N PRO A 135 -13.23 -2.61 13.48
CA PRO A 135 -13.75 -3.96 13.47
C PRO A 135 -15.27 -3.92 13.20
N TYR A 136 -15.70 -4.74 12.25
CA TYR A 136 -17.10 -4.86 11.85
C TYR A 136 -17.58 -6.28 12.09
N VAL A 137 -18.76 -6.41 12.68
CA VAL A 137 -19.45 -7.69 12.90
C VAL A 137 -20.80 -7.63 12.22
N ARG A 138 -21.31 -8.77 11.77
CA ARG A 138 -22.66 -8.82 11.18
C ARG A 138 -23.70 -8.64 12.28
N SER A 139 -24.68 -7.76 12.07
CA SER A 139 -25.68 -7.36 13.07
C SER A 139 -26.37 -8.57 13.76
N PRO A 140 -26.95 -9.55 13.04
CA PRO A 140 -27.52 -10.76 13.64
C PRO A 140 -26.58 -11.52 14.58
N LEU A 141 -25.29 -11.66 14.22
CA LEU A 141 -24.32 -12.34 15.08
C LEU A 141 -24.01 -11.50 16.31
N LEU A 142 -23.86 -10.18 16.15
CA LEU A 142 -23.49 -9.31 17.26
C LEU A 142 -24.61 -9.19 18.29
N GLY A 143 -25.88 -9.11 17.85
CA GLY A 143 -27.04 -9.12 18.73
C GLY A 143 -27.09 -10.40 19.55
N ALA A 144 -27.03 -11.55 18.87
CA ALA A 144 -27.09 -12.85 19.53
C ALA A 144 -25.88 -13.10 20.46
N TRP A 145 -24.68 -12.61 20.09
CA TRP A 145 -23.50 -12.65 20.96
C TRP A 145 -23.69 -11.86 22.25
N ARG A 146 -24.22 -10.63 22.16
CA ARG A 146 -24.44 -9.78 23.34
C ARG A 146 -25.48 -10.36 24.28
N GLU A 147 -26.55 -10.94 23.76
CA GLU A 147 -27.55 -11.67 24.56
C GLU A 147 -26.91 -12.86 25.28
N ALA A 148 -26.15 -13.68 24.56
CA ALA A 148 -25.48 -14.84 25.14
C ALA A 148 -24.45 -14.43 26.21
N ARG A 149 -23.69 -13.35 25.97
CA ARG A 149 -22.73 -12.79 26.93
C ARG A 149 -23.37 -12.17 28.15
N ALA A 150 -24.58 -11.61 28.04
CA ALA A 150 -25.32 -11.12 29.20
C ALA A 150 -25.84 -12.27 30.08
N ALA A 151 -26.16 -13.41 29.47
CA ALA A 151 -26.67 -14.58 30.18
C ALA A 151 -25.56 -15.45 30.82
N HIS A 152 -24.31 -15.35 30.37
CA HIS A 152 -23.21 -16.22 30.83
C HIS A 152 -21.99 -15.40 31.25
N THR A 153 -21.41 -15.75 32.39
CA THR A 153 -20.18 -15.09 32.87
C THR A 153 -18.98 -15.46 31.99
N ASP A 154 -18.82 -16.76 31.67
CA ASP A 154 -17.75 -17.25 30.79
C ASP A 154 -18.10 -17.02 29.30
N PRO A 155 -17.26 -16.31 28.53
CA PRO A 155 -17.48 -16.11 27.10
C PRO A 155 -17.48 -17.42 26.28
N VAL A 156 -16.75 -18.45 26.71
CA VAL A 156 -16.72 -19.76 26.03
C VAL A 156 -18.06 -20.49 26.19
N GLU A 157 -18.67 -20.41 27.36
CA GLU A 157 -20.01 -20.95 27.61
C GLU A 157 -21.08 -20.16 26.85
N ALA A 158 -20.96 -18.83 26.80
CA ALA A 158 -21.81 -17.99 25.98
C ALA A 158 -21.79 -18.43 24.50
N TRP A 159 -20.60 -18.69 23.96
CA TRP A 159 -20.45 -19.18 22.59
C TRP A 159 -21.02 -20.60 22.40
N ALA A 160 -20.83 -21.48 23.38
CA ALA A 160 -21.39 -22.82 23.36
C ALA A 160 -22.93 -22.79 23.31
N ALA A 161 -23.56 -21.99 24.16
CA ALA A 161 -25.01 -21.80 24.19
C ALA A 161 -25.53 -21.20 22.86
N LEU A 162 -24.81 -20.20 22.34
CA LEU A 162 -25.14 -19.55 21.07
C LEU A 162 -25.11 -20.53 19.88
N THR A 163 -24.11 -21.42 19.84
CA THR A 163 -23.90 -22.35 18.71
C THR A 163 -24.68 -23.67 18.82
N ALA A 164 -25.16 -24.01 20.02
CA ALA A 164 -26.08 -25.14 20.23
C ALA A 164 -27.44 -24.93 19.54
N ASP A 165 -27.90 -23.68 19.44
CA ASP A 165 -29.14 -23.32 18.76
C ASP A 165 -28.93 -23.23 17.23
N ARG A 166 -29.38 -24.27 16.52
CA ARG A 166 -29.26 -24.39 15.06
C ARG A 166 -30.05 -23.33 14.30
N GLU A 167 -31.16 -22.84 14.86
CA GLU A 167 -31.99 -21.83 14.24
C GLU A 167 -31.27 -20.48 14.25
N ARG A 168 -30.80 -20.08 15.44
CA ARG A 168 -29.98 -18.87 15.62
C ARG A 168 -28.73 -18.90 14.73
N VAL A 169 -28.03 -20.04 14.68
CA VAL A 169 -26.87 -20.23 13.78
C VAL A 169 -27.26 -20.01 12.33
N GLY A 170 -28.43 -20.49 11.91
CA GLY A 170 -28.97 -20.30 10.58
C GLY A 170 -29.15 -18.82 10.22
N ASP A 171 -29.57 -17.97 11.16
CA ASP A 171 -29.87 -16.56 10.90
C ASP A 171 -28.65 -15.76 10.46
N TRP A 172 -27.57 -15.79 11.23
CA TRP A 172 -26.37 -15.02 10.85
C TRP A 172 -25.59 -15.67 9.70
N GLN A 173 -25.74 -16.98 9.47
CA GLN A 173 -25.17 -17.67 8.31
C GLN A 173 -25.90 -17.29 7.01
N ARG A 174 -27.23 -17.26 6.99
CA ARG A 174 -28.05 -16.82 5.82
C ARG A 174 -27.86 -15.35 5.49
N ALA A 175 -27.39 -14.55 6.44
CA ALA A 175 -27.08 -13.14 6.24
C ALA A 175 -25.67 -12.90 5.63
N ARG A 176 -24.86 -13.95 5.40
CA ARG A 176 -23.56 -13.85 4.71
C ARG A 176 -23.74 -13.33 3.28
N GLY A 177 -22.97 -12.28 2.93
CA GLY A 177 -23.03 -11.64 1.61
C GLY A 177 -24.14 -10.60 1.42
N LYS A 178 -24.98 -10.34 2.44
CA LYS A 178 -26.13 -9.42 2.34
C LYS A 178 -25.92 -8.06 3.03
N GLY A 179 -24.67 -7.68 3.30
CA GLY A 179 -24.35 -6.47 4.08
C GLY A 179 -24.67 -6.62 5.58
N GLY A 180 -25.16 -5.54 6.20
CA GLY A 180 -25.58 -5.53 7.61
C GLY A 180 -24.43 -5.53 8.61
N PHE A 181 -23.30 -4.90 8.26
CA PHE A 181 -22.16 -4.75 9.17
C PHE A 181 -22.39 -3.59 10.15
N VAL A 182 -22.15 -3.87 11.41
CA VAL A 182 -22.17 -2.89 12.49
C VAL A 182 -20.78 -2.77 13.08
N ARG A 183 -20.42 -1.54 13.47
CA ARG A 183 -19.14 -1.25 14.12
C ARG A 183 -19.12 -1.90 15.51
N SER A 184 -17.99 -2.50 15.86
CA SER A 184 -17.71 -3.08 17.17
C SER A 184 -16.39 -2.52 17.73
N THR A 185 -15.86 -3.11 18.80
CA THR A 185 -14.57 -2.76 19.42
C THR A 185 -13.59 -3.93 19.28
N TRP A 186 -12.29 -3.63 19.36
CA TRP A 186 -11.27 -4.68 19.34
C TRP A 186 -11.43 -5.67 20.50
N ALA A 187 -11.79 -5.19 21.69
CA ALA A 187 -12.03 -6.04 22.86
C ALA A 187 -13.19 -7.02 22.62
N GLU A 188 -14.34 -6.53 22.16
CA GLU A 188 -15.54 -7.34 21.91
C GLU A 188 -15.30 -8.40 20.81
N VAL A 189 -14.65 -8.03 19.70
CA VAL A 189 -14.36 -8.96 18.61
C VAL A 189 -13.28 -9.97 18.99
N SER A 190 -12.26 -9.57 19.75
CA SER A 190 -11.19 -10.48 20.18
C SER A 190 -11.72 -11.52 21.17
N GLU A 191 -12.57 -11.11 22.11
CA GLU A 191 -13.23 -12.04 23.05
C GLU A 191 -14.11 -13.05 22.29
N LEU A 192 -14.94 -12.58 21.35
CA LEU A 192 -15.79 -13.45 20.52
C LEU A 192 -14.95 -14.47 19.74
N ILE A 193 -13.89 -14.03 19.05
CA ILE A 193 -13.01 -14.91 18.26
C ILE A 193 -12.31 -15.93 19.17
N ALA A 194 -11.78 -15.48 20.31
CA ALA A 194 -11.10 -16.36 21.26
C ALA A 194 -12.06 -17.40 21.85
N ALA A 195 -13.26 -16.99 22.27
CA ALA A 195 -14.29 -17.88 22.78
C ALA A 195 -14.69 -18.95 21.75
N ALA A 196 -14.89 -18.52 20.50
CA ALA A 196 -15.20 -19.42 19.40
C ALA A 196 -14.08 -20.45 19.16
N GLN A 197 -12.82 -20.02 19.18
CA GLN A 197 -11.67 -20.89 19.01
C GLN A 197 -11.50 -21.87 20.17
N VAL A 198 -11.58 -21.39 21.42
CA VAL A 198 -11.45 -22.25 22.62
C VAL A 198 -12.58 -23.28 22.67
N HIS A 199 -13.83 -22.87 22.43
CA HIS A 199 -14.96 -23.79 22.34
C HIS A 199 -14.74 -24.85 21.25
N THR A 200 -14.34 -24.42 20.05
CA THR A 200 -14.13 -25.34 18.92
C THR A 200 -13.02 -26.35 19.23
N ALA A 201 -11.90 -25.89 19.78
CA ALA A 201 -10.78 -26.76 20.16
C ALA A 201 -11.20 -27.78 21.24
N LYS A 202 -11.96 -27.33 22.25
CA LYS A 202 -12.44 -28.19 23.35
C LYS A 202 -13.47 -29.22 22.88
N ALA A 203 -14.43 -28.83 22.05
CA ALA A 203 -15.57 -29.68 21.67
C ALA A 203 -15.27 -30.60 20.48
N TYR A 204 -14.48 -30.14 19.50
CA TYR A 204 -14.29 -30.83 18.22
C TYR A 204 -12.84 -31.15 17.90
N GLY A 205 -11.89 -30.59 18.64
CA GLY A 205 -10.46 -30.70 18.38
C GLY A 205 -9.89 -29.43 17.71
N PRO A 206 -8.61 -29.13 17.93
CA PRO A 206 -7.98 -27.91 17.44
C PRO A 206 -7.81 -27.88 15.92
N ASP A 207 -7.75 -29.04 15.26
CA ASP A 207 -7.63 -29.18 13.81
C ASP A 207 -8.85 -28.67 13.02
N ARG A 208 -10.00 -28.45 13.68
CA ARG A 208 -11.20 -27.79 13.12
C ARG A 208 -11.04 -26.27 13.01
N ILE A 209 -9.97 -25.70 13.58
CA ILE A 209 -9.60 -24.30 13.44
C ILE A 209 -8.62 -24.18 12.28
N VAL A 210 -9.11 -23.67 11.15
CA VAL A 210 -8.35 -23.58 9.91
C VAL A 210 -8.08 -22.12 9.58
N GLY A 211 -6.85 -21.81 9.21
CA GLY A 211 -6.50 -20.52 8.61
C GLY A 211 -5.97 -20.68 7.20
N PHE A 212 -6.31 -19.72 6.36
CA PHE A 212 -5.82 -19.63 5.00
C PHE A 212 -5.10 -18.31 4.80
N SER A 213 -3.81 -18.39 4.49
CA SER A 213 -2.99 -17.25 4.11
C SER A 213 -2.05 -17.70 2.99
N PRO A 214 -2.10 -17.12 1.79
CA PRO A 214 -1.25 -17.56 0.69
C PRO A 214 0.11 -16.85 0.70
N ILE A 215 1.09 -17.48 0.02
CA ILE A 215 2.35 -16.89 -0.46
C ILE A 215 3.12 -16.07 0.60
N PRO A 216 3.97 -16.72 1.41
CA PRO A 216 4.73 -16.04 2.46
C PRO A 216 5.74 -15.02 1.94
N ALA A 217 6.23 -15.19 0.70
CA ALA A 217 7.32 -14.39 0.14
C ALA A 217 7.00 -12.89 0.02
N MET A 218 5.73 -12.51 -0.14
CA MET A 218 5.34 -11.10 -0.33
C MET A 218 5.26 -10.32 0.99
N SER A 219 5.05 -10.99 2.13
CA SER A 219 4.91 -10.34 3.44
C SER A 219 5.15 -11.36 4.56
N MET A 220 6.42 -11.72 4.75
CA MET A 220 6.86 -12.84 5.59
C MET A 220 6.30 -12.79 7.01
N VAL A 221 6.42 -11.64 7.69
CA VAL A 221 5.93 -11.47 9.06
C VAL A 221 4.40 -11.51 9.10
N SER A 222 3.72 -10.84 8.17
CA SER A 222 2.25 -10.86 8.08
C SER A 222 1.69 -12.26 7.91
N TYR A 223 2.36 -13.08 7.08
CA TYR A 223 2.05 -14.50 6.95
C TYR A 223 2.33 -15.27 8.26
N ALA A 224 3.50 -15.04 8.86
CA ALA A 224 3.97 -15.78 10.03
C ALA A 224 3.09 -15.56 11.27
N VAL A 225 2.52 -14.37 11.47
CA VAL A 225 1.68 -14.09 12.65
C VAL A 225 0.49 -15.05 12.73
N GLY A 226 -0.27 -15.21 11.65
CA GLY A 226 -1.42 -16.12 11.60
C GLY A 226 -1.01 -17.60 11.68
N THR A 227 0.02 -17.99 10.92
CA THR A 227 0.51 -19.37 10.90
C THR A 227 1.09 -19.79 12.25
N ARG A 228 1.84 -18.91 12.92
CA ARG A 228 2.38 -19.15 14.27
C ARG A 228 1.25 -19.31 15.27
N PHE A 229 0.27 -18.40 15.28
CA PHE A 229 -0.87 -18.47 16.19
C PHE A 229 -1.59 -19.82 16.05
N LEU A 230 -1.94 -20.22 14.83
CA LEU A 230 -2.61 -21.49 14.56
C LEU A 230 -1.77 -22.69 14.98
N SER A 231 -0.48 -22.69 14.65
CA SER A 231 0.43 -23.79 15.00
C SER A 231 0.55 -23.97 16.52
N MET A 232 0.57 -22.86 17.29
CA MET A 232 0.64 -22.92 18.75
C MET A 232 -0.63 -23.48 19.40
N ILE A 233 -1.80 -23.25 18.81
CA ILE A 233 -3.08 -23.78 19.33
C ILE A 233 -3.45 -25.15 18.73
N GLY A 234 -2.61 -25.73 17.88
CA GLY A 234 -2.86 -27.00 17.18
C GLY A 234 -3.83 -26.90 16.00
N GLY A 235 -4.10 -25.70 15.51
CA GLY A 235 -4.90 -25.46 14.31
C GLY A 235 -4.19 -25.82 13.02
N THR A 236 -4.92 -25.84 11.91
CA THR A 236 -4.42 -26.23 10.59
C THR A 236 -4.08 -24.99 9.75
N PRO A 237 -2.81 -24.57 9.63
CA PRO A 237 -2.42 -23.54 8.69
C PRO A 237 -2.39 -24.12 7.26
N THR A 238 -3.23 -23.57 6.39
CA THR A 238 -3.26 -23.98 4.98
C THR A 238 -2.55 -22.95 4.10
N CYS A 239 -1.53 -23.41 3.39
CA CYS A 239 -0.96 -22.71 2.24
C CYS A 239 -1.38 -23.50 1.00
N ARG A 240 -1.87 -22.82 -0.04
CA ARG A 240 -2.27 -23.47 -1.30
C ARG A 240 -1.07 -24.19 -1.93
N SER A 241 -0.86 -25.46 -1.57
CA SER A 241 -0.27 -26.44 -2.46
C SER A 241 -1.41 -27.04 -3.28
N PRO A 242 -1.25 -27.32 -4.59
CA PRO A 242 -2.18 -28.20 -5.30
C PRO A 242 -2.29 -29.53 -4.53
N PRO A 243 -3.42 -30.26 -4.63
CA PRO A 243 -3.67 -31.42 -3.78
C PRO A 243 -2.63 -32.51 -4.07
N ARG A 244 -1.52 -32.51 -3.35
CA ARG A 244 -0.79 -33.74 -3.08
C ARG A 244 -1.65 -34.45 -2.06
N ARG A 245 -2.26 -35.56 -2.48
CA ARG A 245 -3.01 -36.49 -1.65
C ARG A 245 -2.30 -36.60 -0.29
N CYS A 246 -2.94 -36.13 0.78
CA CYS A 246 -2.55 -36.50 2.13
C CYS A 246 -2.86 -38.00 2.29
N SER A 247 -1.92 -38.87 1.91
CA SER A 247 -1.92 -40.24 2.40
C SER A 247 -1.48 -40.17 3.86
N VAL A 248 -2.43 -40.38 4.77
CA VAL A 248 -2.15 -40.64 6.18
C VAL A 248 -1.45 -41.99 6.26
N THR A 249 -0.13 -42.00 6.13
CA THR A 249 0.72 -43.09 6.60
C THR A 249 1.56 -42.54 7.74
N ARG A 250 1.30 -43.06 8.94
CA ARG A 250 2.08 -42.81 10.16
C ARG A 250 3.58 -42.93 9.84
N PRO A 251 4.44 -42.04 10.33
CA PRO A 251 5.88 -42.25 10.25
C PRO A 251 6.23 -43.42 11.18
N THR A 252 6.52 -44.59 10.59
CA THR A 252 7.20 -45.67 11.30
C THR A 252 8.65 -45.25 11.49
N CYS A 253 9.11 -45.19 12.75
CA CYS A 253 10.53 -45.06 13.10
C CYS A 253 11.34 -46.15 12.36
N PRO A 254 12.44 -45.81 11.67
CA PRO A 254 13.34 -46.82 11.14
C PRO A 254 14.20 -47.40 12.27
N SER A 255 14.15 -48.72 12.43
CA SER A 255 15.05 -49.49 13.30
C SER A 255 16.50 -49.41 12.81
N PRO A 256 17.51 -49.53 13.70
CA PRO A 256 18.92 -49.44 13.30
C PRO A 256 19.39 -50.77 12.72
N GLY A 257 19.80 -50.78 11.45
CA GLY A 257 20.24 -51.98 10.74
C GLY A 257 21.47 -51.72 9.87
N THR A 258 22.63 -52.05 10.45
CA THR A 258 23.83 -52.67 9.87
C THR A 258 24.49 -52.08 8.61
N GLY A 259 25.79 -51.80 8.76
CA GLY A 259 26.67 -51.19 7.77
C GLY A 259 26.85 -51.94 6.46
N GLY A 260 27.12 -51.15 5.42
CA GLY A 260 27.68 -51.56 4.15
C GLY A 260 28.63 -50.47 3.65
N THR A 261 29.91 -50.79 3.57
CA THR A 261 31.01 -49.95 3.09
C THR A 261 30.78 -49.39 1.67
N PRO A 262 31.28 -48.18 1.35
CA PRO A 262 31.20 -47.62 0.01
C PRO A 262 32.26 -48.25 -0.90
N ARG A 263 31.88 -48.63 -2.13
CA ARG A 263 32.84 -48.81 -3.23
C ARG A 263 32.83 -47.54 -4.08
N THR A 264 34.03 -46.96 -4.18
CA THR A 264 34.62 -46.08 -5.21
C THR A 264 33.68 -45.30 -6.10
#